data_AF-A0A1J5IAU0-F1
#
_entry.id   AF-A0A1J5IAU0-F1
#
_cell.length_a   1.000
_cell.length_b   1.000
_cell.length_c   1.000
_cell.angle_alpha   90.00
_cell.angle_beta   90.00
_cell.angle_gamma   90.00
#
_symmetry.space_group_name_H-M   'P 1'
#
loop_
_entity.id
_entity.type
_entity.pdbx_description
1 polymer ?
#
loop_
_entity_poly.entity_id
_entity_poly.type
_entity_poly.pdbx_seq_one_letter_code
_entity_poly.pdbx_strand_id
1 'polypeptide(L)'
;MVDREAVFALKGGTAINFFFRDLPRVSVDIDLVYLPVGERDLSIREISDALVRISRNVESRIPGTKIVPKKIKGSDLWSGCSVQREDATIKIEPNLVMRGSLFPPGT
;
A
#
# COMPACT_ATOMS: atom_id res chain seq x y z
N MET A 1 -5.06 -5.82 8.41
CA MET A 1 -3.69 -5.98 7.86
C MET A 1 -3.16 -4.64 7.42
N VAL A 2 -3.77 -4.02 6.41
CA VAL A 2 -3.51 -2.62 6.04
C VAL A 2 -4.20 -1.66 7.01
N ASP A 3 -5.46 -1.95 7.38
CA ASP A 3 -6.28 -1.25 8.39
C ASP A 3 -5.63 -1.15 9.79
N ARG A 4 -4.60 -1.96 10.07
CA ARG A 4 -3.89 -1.95 11.36
C ARG A 4 -2.77 -0.92 11.41
N GLU A 5 -2.34 -0.41 10.27
CA GLU A 5 -1.31 0.62 10.20
C GLU A 5 -1.98 1.99 10.32
N ALA A 6 -2.23 2.44 11.55
CA ALA A 6 -2.89 3.72 11.87
C ALA A 6 -2.15 4.96 11.33
N VAL A 7 -0.92 4.77 10.85
CA VAL A 7 -0.12 5.80 10.17
C VAL A 7 -0.60 6.08 8.74
N PHE A 8 -1.48 5.26 8.18
CA PHE A 8 -2.05 5.44 6.85
C PHE A 8 -3.54 5.75 6.90
N ALA A 9 -3.98 6.62 6.01
CA ALA A 9 -5.37 6.71 5.58
C ALA A 9 -5.51 6.12 4.17
N LEU A 10 -6.63 5.43 3.93
CA LEU A 10 -7.02 5.04 2.57
C LEU A 10 -7.42 6.29 1.78
N LYS A 11 -6.87 6.47 0.59
CA LYS A 11 -7.31 7.54 -0.31
C LYS A 11 -8.69 7.19 -0.83
N GLY A 12 -9.72 7.78 -0.22
CA GLY A 12 -11.11 7.63 -0.66
C GLY A 12 -11.35 8.29 -2.02
N GLY A 13 -11.93 7.54 -2.96
CA GLY A 13 -12.34 8.04 -4.27
C GLY A 13 -13.02 6.94 -5.08
N THR A 14 -13.90 7.31 -6.01
CA THR A 14 -14.48 6.37 -6.97
C THR A 14 -13.42 5.99 -8.00
N ALA A 15 -12.91 4.77 -7.94
CA ALA A 15 -12.07 4.23 -9.01
C ALA A 15 -12.93 3.97 -10.25
N ILE A 16 -12.56 4.55 -11.41
CA ILE A 16 -13.17 4.18 -12.69
C ILE A 16 -12.39 2.98 -13.23
N ASN A 17 -12.93 1.78 -13.03
CA ASN A 17 -12.43 0.57 -13.64
C ASN A 17 -13.20 0.32 -14.95
N PHE A 18 -12.75 0.94 -16.05
CA PHE A 18 -13.37 0.77 -17.36
C PHE A 18 -12.85 -0.52 -18.02
N PHE A 19 -13.69 -1.55 -18.05
CA PHE A 19 -13.38 -2.83 -18.70
C PHE A 19 -14.30 -3.03 -19.90
N PHE A 20 -13.71 -3.24 -21.08
CA PHE A 20 -14.44 -3.52 -22.33
C PHE A 20 -14.55 -5.02 -22.65
N ARG A 21 -13.84 -5.88 -21.90
CA ARG A 21 -13.81 -7.35 -22.09
C ARG A 21 -13.72 -8.06 -20.73
N ASP A 22 -14.07 -9.33 -20.71
CA ASP A 22 -13.85 -10.21 -19.56
C ASP A 22 -12.37 -10.24 -19.20
N LEU A 23 -12.07 -9.80 -17.98
CA LEU A 23 -10.74 -9.88 -17.40
C LEU A 23 -10.78 -10.99 -16.35
N PRO A 24 -10.23 -12.18 -16.64
CA PRO A 24 -10.21 -13.29 -15.69
C PRO A 24 -9.30 -13.03 -14.47
N ARG A 25 -8.54 -11.93 -14.49
CA ARG A 25 -7.67 -11.50 -13.38
C ARG A 25 -8.35 -10.43 -12.53
N VAL A 26 -8.25 -10.56 -11.21
CA VAL A 26 -8.70 -9.54 -10.26
C VAL A 26 -7.49 -8.70 -9.85
N SER A 27 -7.51 -7.40 -10.15
CA SER A 27 -6.48 -6.46 -9.72
C SER A 27 -7.10 -5.38 -8.84
N VAL A 28 -6.57 -5.18 -7.65
CA VAL A 28 -6.99 -4.11 -6.72
C VAL A 28 -5.79 -3.24 -6.38
N ASP A 29 -5.94 -1.93 -6.51
CA ASP A 29 -4.95 -0.96 -6.07
C ASP A 29 -5.43 -0.29 -4.78
N ILE A 30 -4.61 -0.34 -3.73
CA ILE A 30 -4.85 0.28 -2.43
C ILE A 30 -3.93 1.50 -2.31
N ASP A 31 -4.49 2.67 -2.60
CA ASP A 31 -3.80 3.95 -2.46
C ASP A 31 -3.83 4.42 -1.01
N LEU A 32 -2.65 4.66 -0.44
CA LEU A 32 -2.50 5.09 0.95
C LEU A 32 -1.86 6.49 1.04
N VAL A 33 -2.26 7.24 2.07
CA VAL A 33 -1.64 8.52 2.43
C VAL A 33 -1.03 8.38 3.82
N TYR A 34 0.26 8.69 3.94
CA TYR A 34 0.94 8.73 5.23
C TYR A 34 0.51 9.97 6.02
N LEU A 35 0.02 9.77 7.24
CA LEU A 35 -0.60 10.81 8.06
C LEU A 35 0.40 11.68 8.84
N PRO A 36 1.45 11.14 9.47
CA PRO A 36 2.40 11.98 10.18
C PRO A 36 3.12 12.96 9.25
N VAL A 37 3.15 14.23 9.66
CA VAL A 37 3.90 15.29 8.97
C VAL A 37 5.24 15.46 9.68
N GLY A 38 6.33 15.23 8.96
CA GLY A 38 7.68 15.32 9.50
C GLY A 38 8.75 15.31 8.42
N GLU A 39 10.00 15.12 8.84
CA GLU A 39 11.15 15.06 7.95
C GLU A 39 10.99 13.98 6.88
N ARG A 40 11.39 14.31 5.64
CA ARG A 40 11.15 13.46 4.47
C ARG A 40 11.76 12.06 4.63
N ASP A 41 13.03 12.01 5.00
CA ASP A 41 13.77 10.75 5.09
C ASP A 41 13.25 9.86 6.22
N LEU A 42 12.79 10.47 7.32
CA LEU A 42 12.15 9.75 8.41
C LEU A 42 10.82 9.15 7.95
N SER A 43 9.95 9.94 7.33
CA SER A 43 8.67 9.42 6.82
C SER A 43 8.85 8.29 5.81
N ILE A 44 9.85 8.36 4.93
CA ILE A 44 10.12 7.28 3.96
C ILE A 44 10.52 5.98 4.67
N ARG A 45 11.33 6.06 5.72
CA ARG A 45 11.70 4.88 6.53
C ARG A 45 10.48 4.30 7.24
N GLU A 46 9.67 5.14 7.86
CA GLU A 46 8.46 4.70 8.57
C GLU A 46 7.43 4.06 7.63
N ILE A 47 7.25 4.62 6.43
CA ILE A 47 6.42 4.03 5.37
C ILE A 47 6.96 2.66 4.96
N SER A 48 8.27 2.56 4.73
CA SER A 48 8.93 1.29 4.39
C SER A 48 8.71 0.23 5.47
N ASP A 49 8.89 0.60 6.74
CA ASP A 49 8.70 -0.31 7.87
C ASP A 49 7.24 -0.77 8.00
N ALA A 50 6.28 0.13 7.77
CA ALA A 50 4.86 -0.19 7.74
C ALA A 50 4.51 -1.16 6.60
N LEU A 51 5.07 -0.96 5.41
CA LEU A 51 4.90 -1.89 4.28
C LEU A 51 5.46 -3.29 4.59
N VAL A 52 6.62 -3.38 5.26
CA VAL A 52 7.21 -4.65 5.71
C VAL A 52 6.33 -5.33 6.76
N ARG A 53 5.74 -4.57 7.69
CA ARG A 53 4.78 -5.13 8.66
C ARG A 53 3.51 -5.64 7.99
N ILE A 54 2.97 -4.89 7.03
CA ILE A 54 1.82 -5.33 6.22
C ILE A 54 2.16 -6.64 5.51
N SER A 55 3.31 -6.71 4.83
CA SER A 55 3.68 -7.90 4.05
C SER A 55 3.83 -9.15 4.91
N ARG A 56 4.53 -9.05 6.05
CA ARG A 56 4.69 -10.16 7.00
C ARG A 56 3.34 -10.64 7.52
N ASN A 57 2.45 -9.71 7.84
CA ASN A 57 1.09 -10.06 8.24
C ASN A 57 0.36 -10.80 7.12
N VAL A 58 0.47 -10.35 5.86
CA VAL A 58 -0.15 -10.98 4.67
C VAL A 58 0.29 -12.42 4.53
N GLU A 59 1.61 -12.64 4.49
CA GLU A 59 2.18 -13.98 4.35
C GLU A 59 1.77 -14.90 5.50
N SER A 60 1.68 -14.38 6.74
CA SER A 60 1.29 -15.18 7.90
C SER A 60 -0.18 -15.61 7.92
N ARG A 61 -1.08 -14.82 7.30
CA ARG A 61 -2.54 -15.04 7.39
C ARG A 61 -3.12 -15.66 6.12
N ILE A 62 -2.46 -15.49 4.98
CA ILE A 62 -2.95 -15.95 3.68
C ILE A 62 -1.85 -16.81 3.04
N PRO A 63 -1.82 -18.12 3.33
CA PRO A 63 -0.87 -19.03 2.72
C PRO A 63 -0.94 -19.01 1.18
N GLY A 64 0.21 -19.14 0.54
CA GLY A 64 0.32 -19.11 -0.92
C GLY A 64 0.35 -17.71 -1.54
N THR A 65 0.35 -16.64 -0.74
CA THR A 65 0.65 -15.29 -1.25
C THR A 65 2.15 -15.12 -1.51
N LYS A 66 2.48 -14.44 -2.60
CA LYS A 66 3.83 -13.94 -2.89
C LYS A 66 3.85 -12.42 -2.74
N ILE A 67 4.79 -11.91 -1.94
CA ILE A 67 5.04 -10.48 -1.82
C ILE A 67 6.14 -10.06 -2.80
N VAL A 68 5.88 -9.01 -3.58
CA VAL A 68 6.88 -8.38 -4.44
C VAL A 68 7.02 -6.91 -4.01
N PRO A 69 8.12 -6.52 -3.34
CA PRO A 69 8.33 -5.15 -2.90
C PRO A 69 8.71 -4.23 -4.07
N LYS A 70 8.26 -2.98 -4.00
CA LYS A 70 8.67 -1.89 -4.89
C LYS A 70 9.68 -1.02 -4.15
N LYS A 71 10.97 -1.19 -4.42
CA LYS A 71 12.05 -0.45 -3.75
C LYS A 71 12.26 0.94 -4.35
N ILE A 72 12.69 1.88 -3.52
CA ILE A 72 13.17 3.19 -3.96
C ILE A 72 14.51 3.00 -4.69
N LYS A 73 14.70 3.68 -5.84
CA LYS A 73 15.92 3.56 -6.63
C LYS A 73 17.15 3.88 -5.78
N GLY A 74 18.11 2.96 -5.73
CA GLY A 74 19.35 3.12 -4.97
C GLY A 74 19.21 2.92 -3.45
N SER A 75 18.10 2.35 -2.99
CA SER A 75 17.83 2.08 -1.57
C SER A 75 17.13 0.73 -1.39
N ASP A 76 17.25 0.15 -0.19
CA ASP A 76 16.46 -1.02 0.21
C ASP A 76 15.08 -0.66 0.78
N LEU A 77 14.76 0.64 0.91
CA LEU A 77 13.48 1.12 1.41
C LEU A 77 12.34 0.87 0.42
N TRP A 78 11.18 0.50 0.95
CA TRP A 78 10.00 0.17 0.18
C TRP A 78 9.16 1.43 -0.06
N SER A 79 8.72 1.59 -1.29
CA SER A 79 7.78 2.62 -1.76
C SER A 79 6.38 2.08 -2.02
N GLY A 80 6.21 0.77 -1.89
CA GLY A 80 4.98 0.03 -2.10
C GLY A 80 5.28 -1.47 -2.18
N CYS A 81 4.25 -2.28 -2.34
CA CYS A 81 4.40 -3.71 -2.62
C CYS A 81 3.21 -4.24 -3.39
N SER A 82 3.39 -5.37 -4.09
CA SER A 82 2.28 -6.16 -4.62
C SER A 82 2.17 -7.49 -3.89
N VAL A 83 0.94 -7.90 -3.62
CA VAL A 83 0.55 -9.20 -3.09
C VAL A 83 -0.07 -9.98 -4.24
N GLN A 84 0.47 -11.16 -4.53
CA GLN A 84 0.00 -12.01 -5.62
C GLN A 84 -0.46 -13.35 -5.08
N ARG A 85 -1.62 -13.83 -5.53
CA ARG A 85 -2.14 -15.17 -5.21
C ARG A 85 -2.99 -15.65 -6.38
N GLU A 86 -2.62 -16.77 -6.99
CA GLU A 86 -3.30 -17.29 -8.20
C GLU A 86 -3.41 -16.18 -9.27
N ASP A 87 -4.62 -15.89 -9.76
CA ASP A 87 -4.88 -14.84 -10.76
C ASP A 87 -5.24 -13.48 -10.15
N ALA A 88 -5.06 -13.33 -8.83
CA ALA A 88 -5.32 -12.08 -8.10
C ALA A 88 -4.03 -11.33 -7.78
N THR A 89 -4.04 -10.02 -7.98
CA THR A 89 -2.96 -9.10 -7.59
C THR A 89 -3.53 -7.91 -6.83
N ILE A 90 -2.96 -7.62 -5.67
CA ILE A 90 -3.27 -6.42 -4.90
C ILE A 90 -2.01 -5.56 -4.84
N LYS A 91 -2.06 -4.32 -5.28
CA LYS A 91 -0.97 -3.35 -5.08
C LYS A 91 -1.30 -2.46 -3.90
N ILE A 92 -0.28 -2.17 -3.11
CA ILE A 92 -0.36 -1.27 -1.95
C ILE A 92 0.62 -0.14 -2.23
N GLU A 93 0.10 1.06 -2.45
CA GLU A 93 0.87 2.21 -2.94
C GLU A 93 0.67 3.44 -2.04
N PRO A 94 1.58 3.65 -1.07
CA PRO A 94 1.64 4.89 -0.31
C PRO A 94 2.15 6.07 -1.16
N ASN A 95 1.56 7.25 -0.97
CA ASN A 95 2.10 8.49 -1.53
C ASN A 95 3.34 8.96 -0.73
N LEU A 96 4.49 9.07 -1.40
CA LEU A 96 5.76 9.51 -0.78
C LEU A 96 5.98 11.03 -0.81
N VAL A 97 5.06 11.78 -1.40
CA VAL A 97 5.15 13.24 -1.56
C VAL A 97 4.09 13.93 -0.71
N MET A 98 2.82 13.62 -0.97
CA MET A 98 1.70 14.17 -0.23
C MET A 98 1.51 13.40 1.07
N ARG A 99 1.57 14.11 2.20
CA ARG A 99 1.45 13.57 3.56
C ARG A 99 0.51 14.45 4.37
N GLY A 100 -0.04 13.89 5.44
CA GLY A 100 -1.04 14.55 6.26
C GLY A 100 -2.45 14.44 5.71
N SER A 101 -3.38 15.07 6.42
CA SER A 101 -4.80 15.12 6.05
C SER A 101 -5.34 16.51 6.38
N LEU A 102 -6.25 17.03 5.54
CA LEU A 102 -6.89 18.33 5.78
C LEU A 102 -7.95 18.22 6.89
N PHE A 103 -8.67 17.11 6.91
CA PHE A 103 -9.63 16.74 7.96
C PHE A 103 -9.16 15.46 8.63
N PRO A 104 -9.49 15.22 9.91
CA PRO A 104 -9.20 13.96 10.57
C PRO A 104 -9.70 12.78 9.71
N PRO A 105 -8.90 11.72 9.52
CA PRO A 105 -9.35 10.54 8.81
C PRO A 105 -10.55 9.93 9.55
N GLY A 106 -11.55 9.45 8.80
CA GLY A 106 -12.72 8.81 9.36
C GLY A 106 -12.34 7.60 10.22
N THR A 107 -12.99 7.45 11.36
CA THR A 107 -12.90 6.29 12.28
C THR A 107 -13.57 5.05 11.71
#